data_AF-T1BVF2-F1
#
_entry.id   AF-T1BVF2-F1
#
_cell.length_a   1.000
_cell.length_b   1.000
_cell.length_c   1.000
_cell.angle_alpha   90.00
_cell.angle_beta   90.00
_cell.angle_gamma   90.00
#
_symmetry.space_group_name_H-M   'P 1'
#
loop_
_entity.id
_entity.type
_entity.pdbx_description
1 polymer ?
#
loop_
_entity_poly.entity_id
_entity_poly.type
_entity_poly.pdbx_seq_one_letter_code
_entity_poly.pdbx_strand_id
1 'polypeptide(L)'
;MWNLSEYQKHPRRLSDYLPWAAFIGPGVILNKDGSFQRTIRFRGPDTGSATPGELMAMRARLNNVLKRLGSGWCIHVEAARKSAIVPQKLFSQFRRCTH
;
A
#
# COMPACT_ATOMS: atom_id res chain seq x y z
N MET A 1 -9.07 22.41 -6.07
CA MET A 1 -9.81 21.30 -6.74
C MET A 1 -10.60 21.90 -7.88
N TRP A 2 -10.39 21.45 -9.11
CA TRP A 2 -11.12 21.96 -10.27
C TRP A 2 -12.60 21.57 -10.16
N ASN A 3 -13.51 22.55 -10.25
CA ASN A 3 -14.93 22.27 -10.22
C ASN A 3 -15.41 21.83 -11.60
N LEU A 4 -15.70 20.54 -11.75
CA LEU A 4 -16.18 19.94 -13.01
C LEU A 4 -17.71 19.80 -13.04
N SER A 5 -18.45 20.36 -12.07
CA SER A 5 -19.91 20.19 -11.97
C SER A 5 -20.65 20.73 -13.19
N GLU A 6 -20.17 21.82 -13.78
CA GLU A 6 -20.78 22.45 -14.97
C GLU A 6 -20.66 21.58 -16.23
N TYR A 7 -19.68 20.67 -16.27
CA TYR A 7 -19.46 19.77 -17.41
C TYR A 7 -20.07 18.38 -17.20
N GLN A 8 -20.71 18.12 -16.05
CA GLN A 8 -21.34 16.83 -15.74
C GLN A 8 -22.71 16.70 -16.41
N LYS A 9 -22.74 16.02 -17.56
CA LYS A 9 -23.98 15.67 -18.30
C LYS A 9 -24.71 14.43 -17.74
N HIS A 10 -24.10 13.72 -16.78
CA HIS A 10 -24.58 12.45 -16.26
C HIS A 10 -24.55 12.44 -14.72
N PRO A 11 -25.40 11.62 -14.07
CA PRO A 11 -25.37 11.45 -12.62
C PRO A 11 -24.00 10.94 -12.16
N ARG A 12 -23.57 11.40 -10.97
CA ARG A 12 -22.27 11.05 -10.40
C ARG A 12 -22.11 9.54 -10.23
N ARG A 13 -20.95 9.04 -10.64
CA ARG A 13 -20.52 7.65 -10.47
C ARG A 13 -19.49 7.58 -9.35
N LEU A 14 -19.22 6.37 -8.85
CA LEU A 14 -18.17 6.14 -7.84
C LEU A 14 -16.82 6.73 -8.27
N SER A 15 -16.50 6.59 -9.56
CA SER A 15 -15.27 7.14 -10.15
C SER A 15 -15.12 8.65 -9.94
N ASP A 16 -16.22 9.41 -9.85
CA ASP A 16 -16.17 10.87 -9.66
C ASP A 16 -15.70 11.26 -8.25
N TYR A 17 -15.96 10.39 -7.26
CA TYR A 17 -15.54 10.58 -5.88
C TYR A 17 -14.11 10.11 -5.60
N LEU A 18 -13.57 9.22 -6.43
CA LEU A 18 -12.19 8.74 -6.28
C LEU A 18 -11.19 9.81 -6.70
N PRO A 19 -10.02 9.93 -6.04
CA PRO A 19 -9.01 10.94 -6.37
C PRO A 19 -8.26 10.64 -7.68
N TRP A 20 -8.32 9.40 -8.18
CA TRP A 20 -7.55 8.94 -9.33
C TRP A 20 -8.20 9.36 -10.65
N ALA A 21 -7.39 9.91 -11.57
CA ALA A 21 -7.82 10.30 -12.90
C ALA A 21 -7.43 9.25 -13.95
N ALA A 22 -6.16 8.86 -14.02
CA ALA A 22 -5.67 7.92 -15.04
C ALA A 22 -4.35 7.24 -14.65
N PHE A 23 -4.08 6.09 -15.24
CA PHE A 23 -2.72 5.52 -15.28
C PHE A 23 -1.93 6.18 -16.40
N ILE A 24 -0.80 6.79 -16.07
CA ILE A 24 0.07 7.48 -17.03
C ILE A 24 1.37 6.71 -17.31
N GLY A 25 1.59 5.61 -16.59
CA GLY A 25 2.75 4.75 -16.75
C GLY A 25 2.72 3.58 -15.76
N PRO A 26 3.72 2.67 -15.83
CA PRO A 26 3.77 1.49 -14.97
C PRO A 26 3.75 1.84 -13.48
N GLY A 27 2.61 1.59 -12.83
CA GLY A 27 2.41 1.86 -11.41
C GLY A 27 2.33 3.34 -11.03
N VAL A 28 2.14 4.24 -12.00
CA VAL A 28 2.01 5.69 -11.76
C VAL A 28 0.60 6.15 -12.11
N ILE A 29 -0.05 6.80 -11.15
CA ILE A 29 -1.39 7.35 -11.25
C ILE A 29 -1.30 8.87 -11.28
N LEU A 30 -2.01 9.49 -12.23
CA LEU A 30 -2.33 10.91 -12.18
C LEU A 30 -3.60 11.09 -11.36
N ASN A 31 -3.54 11.92 -10.33
CA ASN A 31 -4.69 12.31 -9.54
C ASN A 31 -5.43 13.50 -10.17
N LYS A 32 -6.70 13.68 -9.82
CA LYS A 32 -7.56 14.75 -10.36
C LYS A 32 -7.14 16.15 -9.91
N ASP A 33 -6.32 16.25 -8.87
CA ASP A 33 -5.69 17.50 -8.45
C ASP A 33 -4.39 17.83 -9.21
N GLY A 34 -3.98 16.96 -10.15
CA GLY A 34 -2.76 17.08 -10.93
C GLY A 34 -1.52 16.47 -10.25
N SER A 35 -1.64 15.92 -9.04
CA SER A 35 -0.54 15.25 -8.36
C SER A 35 -0.26 13.86 -8.96
N PHE A 36 1.01 13.43 -8.86
CA PHE A 36 1.40 12.07 -9.23
C PHE A 36 1.46 11.18 -7.99
N GLN A 37 0.88 9.98 -8.11
CA GLN A 37 0.91 8.96 -7.07
C GLN A 37 1.63 7.72 -7.58
N ARG A 38 2.50 7.16 -6.73
CA ARG A 38 3.06 5.81 -6.90
C ARG A 38 2.97 5.06 -5.59
N THR A 39 2.47 3.83 -5.64
CA THR A 39 2.34 2.97 -4.47
C THR A 39 3.37 1.86 -4.52
N ILE A 40 4.06 1.65 -3.40
CA ILE A 40 5.00 0.55 -3.22
C ILE A 40 4.53 -0.32 -2.06
N ARG A 41 4.82 -1.62 -2.14
CA ARG A 41 4.63 -2.55 -1.03
C ARG A 41 5.99 -2.94 -0.49
N PHE A 42 6.16 -2.78 0.80
CA PHE A 42 7.36 -3.20 1.52
C PHE A 42 6.97 -4.20 2.61
N ARG A 43 7.78 -5.25 2.77
CA ARG A 43 7.69 -6.17 3.91
C ARG A 43 8.97 -6.07 4.70
N GLY A 44 8.87 -5.44 5.87
CA GLY A 44 9.98 -5.33 6.82
C GLY A 44 10.08 -6.54 7.76
N PRO A 45 11.17 -6.61 8.53
CA PRO A 45 11.27 -7.53 9.67
C PRO A 45 10.13 -7.30 10.66
N ASP A 46 9.85 -8.30 11.51
CA ASP A 46 8.77 -8.21 12.48
C ASP A 46 9.08 -7.14 13.54
N THR A 47 8.44 -5.98 13.40
CA THR A 47 8.54 -4.86 14.34
C THR A 47 8.03 -5.25 15.73
N GLY A 48 7.13 -6.22 15.84
CA GLY A 48 6.55 -6.66 17.12
C GLY A 48 7.55 -7.42 18.00
N SER A 49 8.55 -8.06 17.41
CA SER A 49 9.58 -8.82 18.10
C SER A 49 10.97 -8.16 18.08
N ALA A 50 11.09 -6.97 17.49
CA ALA A 50 12.38 -6.31 17.29
C ALA A 50 12.91 -5.67 18.57
N THR A 51 14.22 -5.77 18.78
CA THR A 51 14.92 -5.06 19.86
C THR A 51 14.94 -3.55 19.62
N PRO A 52 15.12 -2.71 20.66
CA PRO A 52 15.24 -1.27 20.49
C PRO A 52 16.33 -0.85 19.49
N GLY A 53 17.47 -1.54 19.49
CA GLY A 53 18.58 -1.30 18.55
C GLY A 53 18.18 -1.57 17.10
N GLU A 54 17.46 -2.66 16.85
CA GLU A 54 16.97 -3.01 15.51
C GLU A 54 15.91 -2.01 15.01
N LEU A 55 15.02 -1.56 15.89
CA LEU A 55 14.04 -0.52 15.59
C LEU A 55 14.71 0.80 15.21
N MET A 56 15.75 1.21 15.95
CA MET A 56 16.54 2.40 15.62
C MET A 56 17.22 2.27 14.26
N ALA A 57 17.87 1.14 13.99
CA ALA A 57 18.52 0.88 12.71
C ALA A 57 17.52 0.88 11.54
N MET A 58 16.33 0.32 11.73
CA MET A 58 15.26 0.33 10.73
C MET A 58 14.72 1.75 10.47
N ARG A 59 14.47 2.52 11.54
CA ARG A 59 14.05 3.93 11.43
C ARG A 59 15.09 4.77 10.69
N ALA A 60 16.38 4.60 11.00
CA ALA A 60 17.46 5.31 10.33
C ALA A 60 17.49 5.02 8.82
N ARG A 61 17.35 3.75 8.43
CA ARG A 61 17.27 3.35 7.01
C ARG A 61 16.07 3.97 6.30
N LEU A 62 14.89 3.87 6.91
CA LEU A 62 13.66 4.44 6.34
C LEU A 62 13.78 5.96 6.17
N ASN A 63 14.27 6.66 7.20
CA ASN A 63 14.49 8.11 7.15
C ASN A 63 15.46 8.50 6.03
N ASN A 64 16.56 7.77 5.86
CA ASN A 64 17.53 8.05 4.79
C ASN A 64 16.93 7.86 3.38
N VAL A 65 15.98 6.93 3.21
CA VAL A 65 15.26 6.77 1.95
C VAL A 65 14.27 7.92 1.75
N LEU A 66 13.46 8.24 2.75
CA LEU A 66 12.44 9.28 2.65
C LEU A 66 13.04 10.67 2.40
N LYS A 67 14.18 10.98 3.03
CA LYS A 67 14.92 12.24 2.81
C LYS A 67 15.32 12.46 1.35
N ARG A 68 15.56 11.38 0.59
CA ARG A 68 15.94 11.46 -0.84
C ARG A 68 14.79 11.90 -1.73
N LEU A 69 13.54 11.83 -1.27
CA LEU A 69 12.38 12.31 -2.03
C LEU A 69 12.36 13.86 -2.14
N GLY A 70 12.99 14.56 -1.18
CA GLY A 70 12.97 16.02 -1.14
C GLY A 70 11.64 16.59 -0.67
N SER A 71 11.32 17.81 -1.12
CA SER A 71 10.07 18.52 -0.80
C SER A 71 8.97 18.25 -1.86
N GLY A 72 7.73 18.59 -1.53
CA GLY A 72 6.58 18.46 -2.45
C GLY A 72 5.92 17.08 -2.49
N TRP A 73 6.44 16.10 -1.73
CA TRP A 73 5.85 14.78 -1.59
C TRP A 73 4.99 14.68 -0.33
N CYS A 74 3.80 14.09 -0.48
CA CYS A 74 3.01 13.58 0.63
C CYS A 74 3.17 12.06 0.70
N ILE A 75 3.37 11.50 1.89
CA ILE A 75 3.54 10.07 2.10
C ILE A 75 2.36 9.54 2.91
N HIS A 76 1.64 8.61 2.32
CA HIS A 76 0.60 7.85 3.00
C HIS A 76 1.10 6.43 3.26
N VAL A 77 1.05 5.98 4.52
CA VAL A 77 1.51 4.65 4.92
C VAL A 77 0.34 3.86 5.49
N GLU A 78 0.11 2.68 4.94
CA GLU A 78 -0.85 1.71 5.46
C GLU A 78 -0.10 0.48 5.98
N ALA A 79 -0.32 0.14 7.24
CA ALA A 79 0.23 -1.06 7.87
C ALA A 79 -0.87 -2.12 8.04
N ALA A 80 -1.09 -2.92 6.99
CA ALA A 80 -2.01 -4.04 7.05
C ALA A 80 -1.33 -5.28 7.64
N ARG A 81 -1.84 -5.80 8.77
CA ARG A 81 -1.44 -7.12 9.28
C ARG A 81 -2.02 -8.19 8.36
N LYS A 82 -1.15 -9.02 7.78
CA LYS A 82 -1.58 -10.23 7.06
C LYS A 82 -1.40 -11.42 7.97
N SER A 83 -2.40 -12.31 8.00
CA SER A 83 -2.23 -13.60 8.68
C SER A 83 -0.99 -14.29 8.12
N ALA A 84 -0.16 -14.85 9.01
CA ALA A 84 0.97 -15.64 8.58
C ALA A 84 0.43 -16.84 7.81
N ILE A 85 0.85 -16.99 6.55
CA ILE A 85 0.71 -18.26 5.85
C ILE A 85 1.73 -19.17 6.52
N VAL A 86 1.33 -19.81 7.62
CA VAL A 86 2.06 -20.95 8.14
C VAL A 86 1.95 -21.98 7.01
N PRO A 87 3.06 -22.46 6.41
CA PRO A 87 2.94 -23.59 5.51
C PRO A 87 2.29 -24.68 6.34
N GLN A 88 1.08 -25.08 5.97
CA GLN A 88 0.46 -26.28 6.50
C GLN A 88 1.46 -27.38 6.16
N LYS A 89 2.35 -27.72 7.09
CA LYS A 89 3.15 -28.94 6.97
C LYS A 89 2.13 -30.00 6.61
N LEU A 90 2.38 -30.63 5.48
CA LEU A 90 1.76 -31.87 5.01
C LEU A 90 1.42 -32.72 6.23
N PHE A 91 0.22 -32.57 6.80
CA PHE A 91 -0.29 -33.52 7.78
C PHE A 91 -0.75 -34.67 6.90
N SER A 92 0.20 -35.58 6.69
CA SER A 92 0.02 -36.86 6.05
C SER A 92 -1.38 -37.39 6.34
N GLN A 93 -2.13 -37.65 5.28
CA GLN A 93 -3.34 -38.46 5.29
C GLN A 93 -3.11 -39.69 6.18
N PHE A 94 -3.60 -39.65 7.42
CA PHE A 94 -3.97 -40.87 8.10
C PHE A 94 -5.43 -41.12 7.78
N ARG A 95 -5.63 -41.99 6.79
CA ARG A 95 -6.90 -42.66 6.54
C ARG A 95 -7.44 -43.24 7.85
N ARG A 96 -8.76 -43.22 8.00
CA ARG A 96 -9.47 -44.40 8.50
C ARG A 96 -10.75 -44.56 7.67
N CYS A 97 -10.74 -45.55 6.79
CA CYS A 97 -11.95 -46.18 6.30
C CYS A 97 -12.64 -46.84 7.50
N THR A 98 -13.93 -46.61 7.68
CA THR A 98 -14.84 -47.58 8.28
C THR A 98 -16.26 -47.24 7.84
N HIS A 99 -16.81 -48.18 7.05
CA HIS A 99 -18.19 -48.46 6.64
C HIS A 99 -19.12 -47.33 6.20
#